data_AF-A0A0D7A4F0-F1
#
_entry.id   AF-A0A0D7A4F0-F1
#
_cell.length_a   1.000
_cell.length_b   1.000
_cell.length_c   1.000
_cell.angle_alpha   90.00
_cell.angle_beta   90.00
_cell.angle_gamma   90.00
#
_symmetry.space_group_name_H-M   'P 1'
#
loop_
_entity.id
_entity.type
_entity.pdbx_description
1 polymer ?
#
loop_
_entity_poly.entity_id
_entity_poly.type
_entity_poly.pdbx_seq_one_letter_code
_entity_poly.pdbx_strand_id
1 'polypeptide(L)'
;MAYAQPHPRLSVLSNASSSIEHLSPSASSARFSVPPPSSSKSAKNTIYDRSLTKPRISEVSLSAFAFLFSELVQYTQKRVSGINDLERRLNTLGYRVGTRVLELMVWRAESSSKTPKREIRFLPALMSIHTQVWRAVFGKTADAIEKSVENADEYMIIDNDPPVERYISVPKDMSQLSCSSFTAGIVEAVLDGLGFPARVTSHNTPTTEHPSRTTILIKLEKSVLEREQLFQQ
;
A
#
# COMPACT_ATOMS: atom_id res chain seq x y z
N MET A 1 37.04 64.32 -21.00
CA MET A 1 37.53 63.00 -21.47
C MET A 1 36.85 61.95 -20.60
N ALA A 2 35.71 61.38 -21.02
CA ALA A 2 35.61 60.16 -21.85
C ALA A 2 36.04 58.90 -21.04
N TYR A 3 35.25 57.86 -20.73
CA TYR A 3 33.90 57.41 -21.10
C TYR A 3 33.31 56.42 -20.04
N ALA A 4 31.97 56.42 -19.96
CA ALA A 4 30.97 55.33 -19.79
C ALA A 4 31.07 54.21 -18.71
N GLN A 5 30.07 54.22 -17.83
CA GLN A 5 29.25 53.07 -17.35
C GLN A 5 27.86 53.19 -18.04
N PRO A 6 26.81 52.37 -17.79
CA PRO A 6 26.64 50.91 -17.59
C PRO A 6 25.51 50.33 -18.50
N HIS A 7 25.24 49.02 -18.54
CA HIS A 7 23.89 48.51 -18.88
C HIS A 7 23.58 47.14 -18.24
N PRO A 8 22.49 47.05 -17.46
CA PRO A 8 21.51 45.98 -17.60
C PRO A 8 20.10 46.57 -17.79
N ARG A 9 19.16 45.78 -18.35
CA ARG A 9 17.71 46.01 -18.67
C ARG A 9 17.44 45.68 -20.15
N LEU A 10 16.30 45.18 -20.63
CA LEU A 10 14.96 44.87 -20.12
C LEU A 10 14.24 44.00 -21.18
N SER A 11 13.17 43.35 -20.76
CA SER A 11 12.08 42.79 -21.57
C SER A 11 11.42 43.79 -22.53
N VAL A 12 10.96 43.35 -23.69
CA VAL A 12 9.93 44.04 -24.49
C VAL A 12 8.94 43.02 -25.10
N LEU A 13 7.67 43.22 -24.76
CA LEU A 13 6.47 42.69 -25.41
C LEU A 13 6.10 43.54 -26.64
N SER A 14 5.19 43.00 -27.46
CA SER A 14 4.28 43.65 -28.44
C SER A 14 4.68 43.56 -29.92
N ASN A 15 3.86 42.90 -30.74
CA ASN A 15 2.87 43.58 -31.59
C ASN A 15 1.96 42.59 -32.32
N ALA A 16 0.69 42.96 -32.45
CA ALA A 16 -0.34 42.30 -33.26
C ALA A 16 -0.59 43.10 -34.55
N SER A 17 -0.99 42.43 -35.65
CA SER A 17 -2.17 42.76 -36.47
C SER A 17 -2.27 42.01 -37.84
N SER A 18 -3.46 41.43 -38.06
CA SER A 18 -4.33 41.32 -39.26
C SER A 18 -3.82 40.97 -40.69
N SER A 19 -4.33 39.84 -41.19
CA SER A 19 -5.22 39.61 -42.36
C SER A 19 -4.93 40.17 -43.76
N ILE A 20 -4.93 39.29 -44.79
CA ILE A 20 -5.88 39.19 -45.95
C ILE A 20 -5.29 38.33 -47.09
N GLU A 21 -6.17 37.55 -47.72
CA GLU A 21 -5.99 36.61 -48.85
C GLU A 21 -5.67 37.29 -50.20
N HIS A 22 -4.90 36.63 -51.08
CA HIS A 22 -5.13 36.68 -52.54
C HIS A 22 -4.42 35.56 -53.34
N LEU A 23 -5.24 34.75 -54.03
CA LEU A 23 -5.14 34.12 -55.36
C LEU A 23 -3.81 33.54 -55.91
N SER A 24 -3.88 32.27 -56.31
CA SER A 24 -2.96 31.55 -57.23
C SER A 24 -3.10 32.02 -58.69
N PRO A 25 -2.10 31.79 -59.57
CA PRO A 25 -2.24 30.63 -60.47
C PRO A 25 -0.93 29.88 -60.83
N SER A 26 -1.11 28.56 -60.98
CA SER A 26 -0.42 27.59 -61.83
C SER A 26 1.05 27.78 -62.24
N ALA A 27 1.93 26.94 -61.68
CA ALA A 27 3.07 26.39 -62.42
C ALA A 27 3.30 24.94 -61.97
N SER A 28 3.11 24.03 -62.92
CA SER A 28 3.26 22.59 -62.81
C SER A 28 4.66 22.21 -62.31
N SER A 29 4.72 21.63 -61.12
CA SER A 29 5.88 20.86 -60.69
C SER A 29 5.37 19.55 -60.13
N ALA A 30 5.64 18.46 -60.86
CA ALA A 30 5.32 17.10 -60.45
C ALA A 30 6.09 16.77 -59.16
N ARG A 31 5.50 17.07 -58.00
CA ARG A 31 5.94 16.56 -56.72
C ARG A 31 5.23 15.23 -56.50
N PHE A 32 6.01 14.16 -56.50
CA PHE A 32 5.61 12.86 -55.97
C PHE A 32 5.21 13.06 -54.50
N SER A 33 3.91 13.20 -54.24
CA SER A 33 3.37 13.19 -52.88
C SER A 33 3.31 11.74 -52.42
N VAL A 34 4.32 11.33 -51.65
CA VAL A 34 4.21 10.14 -50.80
C VAL A 34 3.02 10.37 -49.88
N PRO A 35 2.01 9.47 -49.84
CA PRO A 35 0.91 9.61 -48.90
C PRO A 35 1.49 9.63 -47.47
N PRO A 36 1.01 10.49 -46.56
CA PRO A 36 1.45 10.43 -45.18
C PRO A 36 1.21 9.00 -44.68
N PRO A 37 2.18 8.37 -44.00
CA PRO A 37 1.90 7.09 -43.40
C PRO A 37 0.70 7.30 -42.49
N SER A 38 -0.39 6.56 -42.75
CA SER A 38 -1.44 6.37 -41.78
C SER A 38 -0.76 5.76 -40.57
N SER A 39 -0.35 6.63 -39.64
CA SER A 39 0.29 6.23 -38.41
C SER A 39 -0.80 5.60 -37.55
N SER A 40 -1.15 4.36 -37.87
CA SER A 40 -1.57 3.40 -36.87
C SER A 40 -0.39 3.24 -35.93
N LYS A 41 -0.20 4.23 -35.05
CA LYS A 41 0.67 4.11 -33.89
C LYS A 41 0.02 3.07 -32.99
N SER A 42 0.15 1.81 -33.35
CA SER A 42 0.37 0.78 -32.35
C SER A 42 1.71 1.11 -31.72
N ALA A 43 1.71 2.12 -30.84
CA ALA A 43 2.79 2.31 -29.91
C ALA A 43 2.86 0.99 -29.15
N LYS A 44 3.81 0.14 -29.53
CA LYS A 44 4.18 -1.01 -28.73
C LYS A 44 4.73 -0.39 -27.46
N ASN A 45 3.86 -0.21 -26.46
CA ASN A 45 4.24 0.33 -25.16
C ASN A 45 5.37 -0.53 -24.64
N THR A 46 6.60 -0.05 -24.76
CA THR A 46 7.78 -0.75 -24.32
C THR A 46 7.75 -0.79 -22.80
N ILE A 47 8.38 -1.79 -22.18
CA ILE A 47 8.46 -1.85 -20.70
C ILE A 47 9.03 -0.53 -20.12
N TYR A 48 9.88 0.16 -20.88
CA TYR A 48 10.50 1.44 -20.53
C TYR A 48 9.55 2.65 -20.59
N ASP A 49 8.48 2.60 -21.39
CA ASP A 49 7.51 3.69 -21.51
C ASP A 49 6.52 3.71 -20.33
N ARG A 50 6.73 2.81 -19.37
CA ARG A 50 5.81 2.58 -18.27
C ARG A 50 6.27 3.25 -16.99
N SER A 51 5.36 4.03 -16.42
CA SER A 51 5.47 4.49 -15.03
C SER A 51 5.65 3.30 -14.08
N LEU A 52 6.80 3.27 -13.38
CA LEU A 52 7.12 2.35 -12.28
C LEU A 52 6.12 2.49 -11.12
N THR A 53 5.51 3.66 -11.00
CA THR A 53 4.61 4.05 -9.91
C THR A 53 3.17 3.58 -10.13
N LYS A 54 2.78 3.28 -11.37
CA LYS A 54 1.44 2.75 -11.71
C LYS A 54 1.49 1.22 -11.85
N PRO A 55 1.05 0.44 -10.86
CA PRO A 55 1.15 -1.01 -10.92
C PRO A 55 0.34 -1.57 -12.10
N ARG A 56 0.87 -2.61 -12.79
CA ARG A 56 -0.06 -3.66 -13.27
C ARG A 56 -0.61 -4.24 -12.00
N ILE A 57 -1.90 -4.12 -11.77
CA ILE A 57 -2.55 -5.11 -10.93
C ILE A 57 -2.60 -6.37 -11.81
N SER A 58 -1.49 -7.11 -11.91
CA SER A 58 -1.57 -8.48 -12.35
C SER A 58 -2.17 -9.22 -11.17
N GLU A 59 -3.49 -9.30 -11.14
CA GLU A 59 -4.20 -10.06 -10.12
C GLU A 59 -3.76 -11.51 -10.25
N VAL A 60 -3.27 -12.06 -9.16
CA VAL A 60 -2.93 -13.48 -9.05
C VAL A 60 -4.16 -14.18 -8.48
N SER A 61 -4.46 -15.38 -8.95
CA SER A 61 -5.55 -16.18 -8.39
C SER A 61 -5.37 -16.37 -6.89
N LEU A 62 -6.44 -16.16 -6.12
CA LEU A 62 -6.48 -16.41 -4.68
C LEU A 62 -6.06 -17.84 -4.34
N SER A 63 -6.38 -18.81 -5.19
CA SER A 63 -5.98 -20.21 -5.02
C SER A 63 -4.46 -20.39 -5.05
N ALA A 64 -3.73 -19.62 -5.87
CA ALA A 64 -2.27 -19.71 -5.91
C ALA A 64 -1.64 -19.24 -4.58
N PHE A 65 -2.18 -18.17 -4.01
CA PHE A 65 -1.79 -17.73 -2.67
C PHE A 65 -2.16 -18.77 -1.60
N ALA A 66 -3.38 -19.33 -1.65
CA ALA A 66 -3.83 -20.34 -0.70
C ALA A 66 -2.93 -21.59 -0.67
N PHE A 67 -2.54 -22.12 -1.84
CA PHE A 67 -1.63 -23.25 -1.92
C PHE A 67 -0.23 -22.92 -1.40
N LEU A 68 0.31 -21.75 -1.77
CA LEU A 68 1.61 -21.29 -1.28
C LEU A 68 1.60 -21.12 0.24
N PHE A 69 0.55 -20.49 0.78
CA PHE A 69 0.41 -20.23 2.21
C PHE A 69 0.21 -21.53 3.00
N SER A 70 -0.59 -22.46 2.50
CA SER A 70 -0.75 -23.79 3.10
C SER A 70 0.58 -24.53 3.23
N GLU A 71 1.39 -24.56 2.16
CA GLU A 71 2.73 -25.19 2.23
C GLU A 71 3.68 -24.42 3.14
N LEU A 72 3.59 -23.08 3.20
CA LEU A 72 4.37 -22.26 4.13
C LEU A 72 4.06 -22.61 5.58
N VAL A 73 2.78 -22.78 5.93
CA VAL A 73 2.36 -23.20 7.28
C VAL A 73 2.88 -24.60 7.58
N GLN A 74 2.69 -25.58 6.68
CA GLN A 74 3.17 -26.95 6.85
C GLN A 74 4.71 -27.03 6.97
N TYR A 75 5.42 -26.27 6.14
CA TYR A 75 6.89 -26.16 6.17
C TYR A 75 7.37 -25.64 7.52
N THR A 76 6.67 -24.65 8.06
CA THR A 76 7.01 -24.02 9.34
C THR A 76 6.69 -24.95 10.50
N GLN A 77 5.52 -25.59 10.49
CA GLN A 77 5.06 -26.57 11.49
C GLN A 77 6.07 -27.72 11.67
N LYS A 78 6.67 -28.24 10.59
CA LYS A 78 7.70 -29.29 10.63
C LYS A 78 9.00 -28.87 11.32
N ARG A 79 9.20 -27.58 11.61
CA ARG A 79 10.47 -27.00 12.12
C ARG A 79 10.30 -26.26 13.44
N VAL A 80 9.17 -26.46 14.11
CA VAL A 80 8.84 -25.83 15.38
C VAL A 80 8.26 -26.87 16.33
N SER A 81 8.42 -26.62 17.62
CA SER A 81 8.11 -27.60 18.67
C SER A 81 6.67 -27.49 19.18
N GLY A 82 6.00 -26.36 18.93
CA GLY A 82 4.64 -26.11 19.40
C GLY A 82 3.94 -24.95 18.71
N ILE A 83 2.67 -24.74 19.07
CA ILE A 83 1.79 -23.73 18.48
C ILE A 83 2.37 -22.32 18.63
N ASN A 84 2.83 -21.95 19.82
CA ASN A 84 3.42 -20.63 20.07
C ASN A 84 4.64 -20.34 19.19
N ASP A 85 5.49 -21.33 18.95
CA ASP A 85 6.66 -21.20 18.07
C ASP A 85 6.24 -21.07 16.60
N LEU A 86 5.20 -21.81 16.20
CA LEU A 86 4.59 -21.72 14.87
C LEU A 86 4.04 -20.31 14.63
N GLU A 87 3.22 -19.81 15.55
CA GLU A 87 2.62 -18.47 15.49
C GLU A 87 3.69 -17.37 15.44
N ARG A 88 4.70 -17.44 16.32
CA ARG A 88 5.83 -16.50 16.30
C ARG A 88 6.55 -16.49 14.96
N ARG A 89 6.73 -17.66 14.34
CA ARG A 89 7.42 -17.77 13.05
C ARG A 89 6.56 -17.30 11.88
N LEU A 90 5.26 -17.56 11.91
CA LEU A 90 4.30 -17.00 10.95
C LEU A 90 4.24 -15.47 11.08
N ASN A 91 4.20 -14.94 12.30
CA ASN A 91 4.30 -13.49 12.56
C ASN A 91 5.59 -12.93 11.95
N THR A 92 6.75 -13.54 12.18
CA THR A 92 8.03 -13.07 11.60
C THR A 92 8.00 -13.00 10.07
N LEU A 93 7.33 -13.97 9.42
CA LEU A 93 7.15 -13.95 7.96
C LEU A 93 6.20 -12.82 7.53
N GLY A 94 5.11 -12.62 8.27
CA GLY A 94 4.18 -11.51 8.11
C GLY A 94 4.84 -10.16 8.27
N TYR A 95 5.69 -10.00 9.28
CA TYR A 95 6.44 -8.78 9.56
C TYR A 95 7.28 -8.36 8.36
N ARG A 96 8.02 -9.30 7.75
CA ARG A 96 8.81 -9.03 6.54
C ARG A 96 7.95 -8.55 5.37
N VAL A 97 6.73 -9.09 5.23
CA VAL A 97 5.78 -8.64 4.21
C VAL A 97 5.26 -7.25 4.55
N GLY A 98 4.87 -7.01 5.81
CA GLY A 98 4.38 -5.71 6.28
C GLY A 98 5.38 -4.57 6.08
N THR A 99 6.68 -4.80 6.31
CA THR A 99 7.73 -3.81 6.02
C THR A 99 7.70 -3.39 4.54
N ARG A 100 7.62 -4.36 3.61
CA ARG A 100 7.57 -4.08 2.17
C ARG A 100 6.25 -3.44 1.74
N VAL A 101 5.14 -3.82 2.36
CA VAL A 101 3.83 -3.20 2.11
C VAL A 101 3.88 -1.71 2.50
N LEU A 102 4.40 -1.38 3.68
CA LEU A 102 4.53 0.00 4.13
C LEU A 102 5.43 0.82 3.19
N GLU A 103 6.63 0.32 2.87
CA GLU A 103 7.56 0.99 1.95
C GLU A 103 6.90 1.31 0.59
N LEU A 104 6.22 0.32 -0.01
CA LEU A 104 5.55 0.48 -1.29
C LEU A 104 4.38 1.47 -1.22
N MET A 105 3.62 1.46 -0.12
CA MET A 105 2.49 2.37 0.08
C MET A 105 2.97 3.82 0.23
N VAL A 106 4.00 4.05 1.04
CA VAL A 106 4.60 5.38 1.23
C VAL A 106 5.15 5.89 -0.10
N TRP A 107 5.96 5.08 -0.81
CA TRP A 107 6.52 5.45 -2.11
C TRP A 107 5.45 5.85 -3.14
N ARG A 108 4.34 5.11 -3.20
CA ARG A 108 3.22 5.42 -4.11
C ARG A 108 2.49 6.70 -3.70
N ALA A 109 2.33 6.94 -2.40
CA ALA A 109 1.71 8.17 -1.90
C ALA A 109 2.56 9.41 -2.22
N GLU A 110 3.88 9.33 -2.03
CA GLU A 110 4.85 10.37 -2.39
C GLU A 110 4.84 10.67 -3.90
N SER A 111 4.69 9.64 -4.72
CA SER A 111 4.66 9.79 -6.18
C SER A 111 3.37 10.46 -6.68
N SER A 112 2.26 10.32 -5.96
CA SER A 112 0.95 10.83 -6.37
C SER A 112 0.59 12.18 -5.75
N SER A 113 1.26 12.59 -4.67
CA SER A 113 0.96 13.81 -3.94
C SER A 113 2.22 14.65 -3.74
N LYS A 114 2.11 15.97 -3.98
CA LYS A 114 3.20 16.92 -3.69
C LYS A 114 3.48 17.09 -2.19
N THR A 115 2.53 16.70 -1.34
CA THR A 115 2.60 16.74 0.13
C THR A 115 2.14 15.40 0.68
N PRO A 116 3.02 14.37 0.68
CA PRO A 116 2.70 13.07 1.24
C PRO A 116 2.40 13.21 2.74
N LYS A 117 1.24 12.71 3.16
CA LYS A 117 0.83 12.74 4.56
C LYS A 117 1.39 11.49 5.26
N ARG A 118 2.27 11.71 6.24
CA ARG A 118 2.68 10.68 7.18
C ARG A 118 1.81 10.76 8.42
N GLU A 119 1.21 9.64 8.81
CA GLU A 119 0.42 9.59 10.04
C GLU A 119 1.35 9.63 11.26
N ILE A 120 1.21 10.68 12.07
CA ILE A 120 1.96 10.89 13.31
C ILE A 120 1.14 10.62 14.57
N ARG A 121 -0.19 10.52 14.41
CA ARG A 121 -1.15 10.17 15.46
C ARG A 121 -1.58 8.72 15.32
N PHE A 122 -1.77 8.04 16.44
CA PHE A 122 -2.05 6.61 16.46
C PHE A 122 -3.41 6.27 15.82
N LEU A 123 -4.49 6.96 16.17
CA LEU A 123 -5.82 6.63 15.63
C LEU A 123 -5.90 6.76 14.09
N PRO A 124 -5.38 7.83 13.46
CA PRO A 124 -5.26 7.88 12.01
C PRO A 124 -4.37 6.78 11.41
N ALA A 125 -3.27 6.42 12.07
CA ALA A 125 -2.42 5.31 11.63
C ALA A 125 -3.18 3.96 11.68
N LEU A 126 -3.89 3.68 12.77
CA LEU A 126 -4.72 2.48 12.92
C LEU A 126 -5.84 2.43 11.86
N MET A 127 -6.49 3.56 11.59
CA MET A 127 -7.51 3.66 10.55
C MET A 127 -6.92 3.43 9.14
N SER A 128 -5.70 3.90 8.89
CA SER A 128 -4.98 3.62 7.64
C SER A 128 -4.67 2.12 7.49
N ILE A 129 -4.34 1.43 8.58
CA ILE A 129 -4.16 -0.03 8.57
C ILE A 129 -5.46 -0.74 8.20
N HIS A 130 -6.55 -0.42 8.89
CA HIS A 130 -7.88 -1.01 8.65
C HIS A 130 -8.39 -0.80 7.22
N THR A 131 -8.11 0.36 6.61
CA THR A 131 -8.66 0.70 5.29
C THR A 131 -7.69 0.47 4.15
N GLN A 132 -6.50 1.03 4.21
CA GLN A 132 -5.56 1.09 3.09
C GLN A 132 -4.66 -0.15 3.07
N VAL A 133 -4.05 -0.49 4.21
CA VAL A 133 -3.17 -1.67 4.30
C VAL A 133 -4.00 -2.94 4.09
N TRP A 134 -5.15 -3.06 4.75
CA TRP A 134 -6.03 -4.21 4.58
C TRP A 134 -6.45 -4.39 3.12
N ARG A 135 -6.82 -3.30 2.43
CA ARG A 135 -7.16 -3.37 1.01
C ARG A 135 -5.97 -3.73 0.12
N ALA A 136 -4.79 -3.21 0.43
CA ALA A 136 -3.58 -3.50 -0.33
C ALA A 136 -3.15 -4.98 -0.22
N VAL A 137 -3.41 -5.61 0.93
CA VAL A 137 -3.00 -7.01 1.19
C VAL A 137 -4.12 -8.00 0.87
N PHE A 138 -5.35 -7.69 1.24
CA PHE A 138 -6.50 -8.61 1.22
C PHE A 138 -7.61 -8.23 0.24
N GLY A 139 -7.51 -7.08 -0.43
CA GLY A 139 -8.51 -6.61 -1.40
C GLY A 139 -9.80 -6.05 -0.78
N LYS A 140 -9.95 -6.12 0.55
CA LYS A 140 -11.07 -5.56 1.31
C LYS A 140 -10.58 -4.72 2.49
N THR A 141 -11.43 -3.86 3.04
CA THR A 141 -11.18 -3.27 4.37
C THR A 141 -11.34 -4.35 5.44
N ALA A 142 -10.76 -4.13 6.62
CA ALA A 142 -11.15 -4.89 7.79
C ALA A 142 -12.62 -4.61 8.14
N ASP A 143 -13.21 -5.45 8.99
CA ASP A 143 -14.62 -5.39 9.31
C ASP A 143 -14.91 -4.38 10.43
N ALA A 144 -14.02 -4.28 11.44
CA ALA A 144 -14.13 -3.29 12.49
C ALA A 144 -12.78 -2.95 13.16
N ILE A 145 -12.76 -1.82 13.85
CA ILE A 145 -11.77 -1.46 14.86
C ILE A 145 -12.49 -1.28 16.20
N GLU A 146 -11.98 -1.88 17.25
CA GLU A 146 -12.48 -1.73 18.61
C GLU A 146 -11.34 -1.26 19.54
N LYS A 147 -11.68 -0.48 20.57
CA LYS A 147 -10.76 -0.15 21.66
C LYS A 147 -11.12 -1.00 22.86
N SER A 148 -10.13 -1.57 23.55
CA SER A 148 -10.39 -2.32 24.77
C SER A 148 -10.99 -1.40 25.84
N VAL A 149 -11.99 -1.92 26.56
CA VAL A 149 -12.63 -1.23 27.69
C VAL A 149 -11.81 -1.40 28.97
N GLU A 150 -11.09 -2.51 29.08
CA GLU A 150 -10.31 -2.87 30.26
C GLU A 150 -8.92 -2.22 30.24
N ASN A 151 -8.32 -2.12 29.06
CA ASN A 151 -6.92 -1.75 28.89
C ASN A 151 -6.78 -0.59 27.90
N ALA A 152 -6.30 0.55 28.38
CA ALA A 152 -6.15 1.76 27.56
C ALA A 152 -5.06 1.62 26.46
N ASP A 153 -4.12 0.69 26.63
CA ASP A 153 -3.05 0.33 25.69
C ASP A 153 -3.50 -0.68 24.62
N GLU A 154 -4.76 -1.13 24.64
CA GLU A 154 -5.22 -2.21 23.77
C GLU A 154 -6.26 -1.77 22.74
N TYR A 155 -6.00 -2.14 21.50
CA TYR A 155 -6.86 -1.93 20.35
C TYR A 155 -7.01 -3.24 19.57
N MET A 156 -8.11 -3.38 18.84
CA MET A 156 -8.45 -4.62 18.15
C MET A 156 -8.87 -4.30 16.72
N ILE A 157 -8.36 -5.06 15.75
CA ILE A 157 -8.89 -5.09 14.38
C ILE A 157 -9.64 -6.41 14.22
N ILE A 158 -10.89 -6.34 13.77
CA ILE A 158 -11.74 -7.51 13.53
C ILE A 158 -11.73 -7.86 12.05
N ASP A 159 -11.50 -9.13 11.74
CA ASP A 159 -11.71 -9.72 10.42
C ASP A 159 -12.65 -10.92 10.56
N ASN A 160 -13.85 -10.80 9.98
CA ASN A 160 -14.90 -11.82 10.08
C ASN A 160 -14.64 -13.04 9.20
N ASP A 161 -13.85 -12.86 8.14
CA ASP A 161 -13.56 -13.89 7.13
C ASP A 161 -12.15 -13.66 6.57
N PRO A 162 -11.11 -13.95 7.39
CA PRO A 162 -9.72 -13.69 7.04
C PRO A 162 -9.30 -14.56 5.84
N PRO A 163 -8.84 -13.97 4.72
CA PRO A 163 -8.49 -14.74 3.51
C PRO A 163 -7.38 -15.77 3.72
N VAL A 164 -6.50 -15.54 4.70
CA VAL A 164 -5.40 -16.45 5.06
C VAL A 164 -5.88 -17.72 5.74
N GLU A 165 -7.07 -17.71 6.36
CA GLU A 165 -7.60 -18.88 7.08
C GLU A 165 -8.64 -19.67 6.28
N ARG A 166 -9.25 -19.06 5.25
CA ARG A 166 -10.37 -19.66 4.51
C ARG A 166 -10.04 -21.01 3.86
N TYR A 167 -8.80 -21.22 3.44
CA TYR A 167 -8.38 -22.39 2.65
C TYR A 167 -7.34 -23.27 3.35
N ILE A 168 -7.10 -23.04 4.64
CA ILE A 168 -6.23 -23.90 5.44
C ILE A 168 -7.10 -24.81 6.31
N SER A 169 -6.67 -26.05 6.47
CA SER A 169 -7.30 -27.00 7.39
C SER A 169 -6.38 -27.19 8.58
N VAL A 170 -6.79 -26.68 9.73
CA VAL A 170 -6.03 -26.84 10.97
C VAL A 170 -6.36 -28.20 11.58
N PRO A 171 -5.36 -29.06 11.86
CA PRO A 171 -5.57 -30.32 12.56
C PRO A 171 -6.28 -30.12 13.92
N LYS A 172 -7.11 -31.08 14.35
CA LYS A 172 -7.93 -30.94 15.57
C LYS A 172 -7.10 -30.75 16.84
N ASP A 173 -5.90 -31.33 16.87
CA ASP A 173 -4.89 -31.19 17.92
C ASP A 173 -4.26 -29.79 17.99
N MET A 174 -4.47 -28.96 16.96
CA MET A 174 -3.99 -27.58 16.87
C MET A 174 -5.13 -26.56 16.81
N SER A 175 -6.29 -26.87 17.38
CA SER A 175 -7.48 -25.98 17.34
C SER A 175 -7.26 -24.58 17.91
N GLN A 176 -6.23 -24.40 18.74
CA GLN A 176 -5.85 -23.10 19.31
C GLN A 176 -4.97 -22.25 18.38
N LEU A 177 -4.43 -22.83 17.30
CA LEU A 177 -3.56 -22.13 16.35
C LEU A 177 -4.33 -21.06 15.59
N SER A 178 -3.81 -19.84 15.61
CA SER A 178 -4.25 -18.75 14.74
C SER A 178 -3.22 -18.50 13.63
N CYS A 179 -3.52 -18.93 12.40
CA CYS A 179 -2.64 -18.68 11.25
C CYS A 179 -2.66 -17.21 10.82
N SER A 180 -3.67 -16.45 11.25
CA SER A 180 -3.67 -14.99 11.21
C SER A 180 -2.54 -14.34 12.03
N SER A 181 -1.70 -15.12 12.72
CA SER A 181 -0.42 -14.63 13.25
C SER A 181 0.45 -14.03 12.14
N PHE A 182 0.34 -14.53 10.92
CA PHE A 182 0.94 -13.90 9.73
C PHE A 182 0.38 -12.49 9.48
N THR A 183 -0.93 -12.30 9.58
CA THR A 183 -1.58 -10.99 9.47
C THR A 183 -1.19 -10.07 10.62
N ALA A 184 -1.12 -10.59 11.86
CA ALA A 184 -0.64 -9.85 13.02
C ALA A 184 0.77 -9.30 12.80
N GLY A 185 1.67 -10.10 12.24
CA GLY A 185 3.02 -9.65 11.88
C GLY A 185 3.03 -8.52 10.84
N ILE A 186 2.15 -8.57 9.84
CA ILE A 186 2.00 -7.45 8.87
C ILE A 186 1.63 -6.16 9.60
N VAL A 187 0.64 -6.22 10.49
CA VAL A 187 0.17 -5.06 11.27
C VAL A 187 1.28 -4.54 12.19
N GLU A 188 1.99 -5.43 12.86
CA GLU A 188 3.13 -5.12 13.73
C GLU A 188 4.21 -4.34 12.98
N ALA A 189 4.63 -4.83 11.81
CA ALA A 189 5.65 -4.15 11.00
C ALA A 189 5.21 -2.77 10.50
N VAL A 190 3.93 -2.61 10.16
CA VAL A 190 3.41 -1.31 9.72
C VAL A 190 3.37 -0.32 10.88
N LEU A 191 2.89 -0.74 12.05
CA LEU A 191 2.87 0.11 13.25
C LEU A 191 4.28 0.53 13.66
N ASP A 192 5.21 -0.42 13.69
CA ASP A 192 6.62 -0.17 14.01
C ASP A 192 7.27 0.81 13.00
N GLY A 193 7.08 0.59 11.70
CA GLY A 193 7.61 1.50 10.67
C GLY A 193 7.00 2.90 10.68
N LEU A 194 5.78 3.05 11.21
CA LEU A 194 5.15 4.35 11.46
C LEU A 194 5.59 4.99 12.80
N GLY A 195 6.32 4.25 13.64
CA GLY A 195 6.83 4.70 14.93
C GLY A 195 5.82 4.51 16.07
N PHE A 196 4.97 3.49 16.00
CA PHE A 196 4.04 3.07 17.04
C PHE A 196 4.37 1.64 17.49
N PRO A 197 5.50 1.41 18.19
CA PRO A 197 5.86 0.07 18.62
C PRO A 197 4.74 -0.55 19.47
N ALA A 198 4.39 -1.78 19.14
CA ALA A 198 3.29 -2.51 19.72
C ALA A 198 3.54 -4.02 19.61
N ARG A 199 3.05 -4.78 20.58
CA ARG A 199 2.96 -6.24 20.46
C ARG A 199 1.63 -6.58 19.81
N VAL A 200 1.67 -7.32 18.70
CA VAL A 200 0.47 -7.69 17.95
C VAL A 200 0.28 -9.20 17.94
N THR A 201 -0.88 -9.67 18.35
CA THR A 201 -1.25 -11.09 18.37
C THR A 201 -2.57 -11.32 17.65
N SER A 202 -2.83 -12.55 17.22
CA SER A 202 -4.10 -12.93 16.63
C SER A 202 -4.83 -13.95 17.50
N HIS A 203 -6.14 -13.84 17.56
CA HIS A 203 -6.99 -14.71 18.36
C HIS A 203 -8.23 -15.09 17.55
N ASN A 204 -8.51 -16.39 17.46
CA ASN A 204 -9.75 -16.86 16.85
C ASN A 204 -10.89 -16.57 17.82
N THR A 205 -11.83 -15.71 17.41
CA THR A 205 -12.95 -15.24 18.23
C THR A 205 -14.27 -15.50 17.48
N PRO A 206 -14.62 -16.78 17.26
CA PRO A 206 -15.77 -17.14 16.44
C PRO A 206 -17.07 -16.64 17.06
N THR A 207 -18.00 -16.19 16.22
CA THR A 207 -19.39 -15.89 16.60
C THR A 207 -20.35 -16.76 15.82
N THR A 208 -21.62 -16.80 16.22
CA THR A 208 -22.67 -17.53 15.49
C THR A 208 -22.80 -17.09 14.04
N GLU A 209 -22.62 -15.79 13.77
CA GLU A 209 -22.69 -15.21 12.43
C GLU A 209 -21.37 -15.39 11.64
N HIS A 210 -20.23 -15.39 12.35
CA HIS A 210 -18.90 -15.42 11.76
C HIS A 210 -18.03 -16.49 12.44
N PRO A 211 -18.13 -17.76 12.02
CA PRO A 211 -17.40 -18.87 12.65
C PRO A 211 -15.88 -18.81 12.42
N SER A 212 -15.43 -18.03 11.44
CA SER A 212 -14.00 -17.81 11.15
C SER A 212 -13.52 -16.44 11.63
N ARG A 213 -14.30 -15.74 12.45
CA ARG A 213 -13.92 -14.42 12.95
C ARG A 213 -12.61 -14.50 13.73
N THR A 214 -11.68 -13.63 13.36
CA THR A 214 -10.40 -13.45 14.01
C THR A 214 -10.23 -12.01 14.47
N THR A 215 -9.65 -11.86 15.65
CA THR A 215 -9.31 -10.58 16.25
C THR A 215 -7.79 -10.42 16.27
N ILE A 216 -7.29 -9.33 15.67
CA ILE A 216 -5.90 -8.91 15.79
C ILE A 216 -5.81 -7.93 16.96
N LEU A 217 -5.25 -8.40 18.07
CA LEU A 217 -5.03 -7.61 19.28
C LEU A 217 -3.71 -6.83 19.15
N ILE A 218 -3.80 -5.52 19.34
CA ILE A 218 -2.68 -4.59 19.30
C ILE A 218 -2.50 -4.04 20.72
N LYS A 219 -1.38 -4.39 21.36
CA LYS A 219 -1.00 -3.86 22.68
C LYS A 219 0.15 -2.87 22.50
N LEU A 220 -0.15 -1.59 22.66
CA LEU A 220 0.80 -0.50 22.49
C LEU A 220 1.88 -0.49 23.57
N GLU A 221 3.09 -0.10 23.20
CA GLU A 221 4.09 0.23 24.20
C GLU A 221 3.71 1.51 24.97
N LYS A 222 4.13 1.58 26.23
CA LYS A 222 3.88 2.73 27.11
C LYS A 222 4.36 4.05 26.50
N SER A 223 5.50 4.01 25.79
CA SER A 223 6.09 5.17 25.10
C SER A 223 5.14 5.81 24.08
N VAL A 224 4.31 5.00 23.42
CA VAL A 224 3.32 5.47 22.44
C VAL A 224 2.21 6.23 23.14
N LEU A 225 1.70 5.71 24.26
CA LEU A 225 0.65 6.36 25.04
C LEU A 225 1.12 7.69 25.61
N GLU A 226 2.33 7.72 26.19
CA GLU A 226 2.94 8.95 26.71
C GLU A 226 3.09 10.00 25.60
N ARG A 227 3.55 9.61 24.40
CA ARG A 227 3.61 10.51 23.25
C ARG A 227 2.24 11.01 22.81
N GLU A 228 1.24 10.14 22.76
CA GLU A 228 -0.12 10.52 22.35
C GLU A 228 -0.76 11.52 23.34
N GLN A 229 -0.47 11.40 24.63
CA GLN A 229 -0.93 12.35 25.65
C GLN A 229 -0.34 13.75 25.44
N LEU A 230 0.93 13.86 25.04
CA LEU A 230 1.56 15.16 24.76
C LEU A 230 0.91 15.89 23.59
N PHE A 231 0.38 15.17 22.60
CA PHE A 231 -0.34 15.78 21.48
C PHE A 231 -1.82 16.09 21.79
N GLN A 232 -2.33 15.78 22.98
CA GLN A 232 -3.68 16.14 23.42
C GLN A 232 -3.72 17.42 24.26
N GLN A 233 -2.57 17.88 24.73
CA GLN A 233 -2.38 19.18 25.40
C GLN A 233 -2.26 20.30 24.37
#